data_AF-A0A9W5V101-F1
#
_entry.id   AF-A0A9W5V101-F1
#
_cell.length_a   1.000
_cell.length_b   1.000
_cell.length_c   1.000
_cell.angle_alpha   90.00
_cell.angle_beta   90.00
_cell.angle_gamma   90.00
#
_symmetry.space_group_name_H-M   'P 1'
#
loop_
_entity.id
_entity.type
_entity.pdbx_description
1 polymer ?
#
loop_
_entity_poly.entity_id
_entity_poly.type
_entity_poly.pdbx_seq_one_letter_code
_entity_poly.pdbx_strand_id
1 'polypeptide(L)' 'MSKYEKPKCDCGEELVYWTQPVQTLVYRINKSGRKAKKPYRNGILIEGCVDRLVCDKCESEYDIEFDEKSRVIRGGVYSY' A
#
# COMPACT_ATOMS: atom_id res chain seq x y z
N MET A 1 -5.46 -25.07 18.36
CA MET A 1 -5.55 -24.08 17.26
C MET A 1 -4.58 -22.97 17.58
N SER A 2 -3.55 -22.73 16.76
CA SER A 2 -2.66 -21.59 17.01
C SER A 2 -3.42 -20.29 16.75
N LYS A 3 -3.29 -19.34 17.69
CA LYS A 3 -3.84 -17.99 17.55
C LYS A 3 -3.02 -17.26 16.47
N TYR A 4 -3.67 -16.42 15.67
CA TYR A 4 -2.94 -15.55 14.75
C TYR A 4 -2.07 -14.58 15.53
N GLU A 5 -0.83 -14.38 15.06
CA GLU A 5 0.08 -13.36 15.55
C GLU A 5 0.35 -12.38 14.41
N LYS A 6 0.26 -11.08 14.71
CA LYS A 6 0.56 -10.07 13.69
C LYS A 6 2.04 -10.15 13.27
N PRO A 7 2.34 -9.94 11.99
CA PRO A 7 3.72 -9.94 11.50
C PRO A 7 4.53 -8.84 12.20
N LYS A 8 5.78 -9.17 12.56
CA LYS A 8 6.70 -8.26 13.23
C LYS A 8 7.98 -8.07 12.43
N CYS A 9 8.53 -6.87 12.56
CA CYS A 9 9.86 -6.54 12.08
C CYS A 9 10.93 -7.22 12.96
N ASP A 10 12.14 -7.35 12.44
CA ASP A 10 13.30 -7.84 13.22
C ASP A 10 13.63 -6.95 14.43
N CYS A 11 13.23 -5.67 14.41
CA CYS A 11 13.37 -4.76 15.54
C CYS A 11 12.31 -4.95 16.65
N GLY A 12 11.36 -5.89 16.46
CA GLY A 12 10.30 -6.23 17.40
C GLY A 12 8.99 -5.44 17.24
N GLU A 13 8.97 -4.41 16.40
CA GLU A 13 7.78 -3.59 16.11
C GLU A 13 6.77 -4.36 15.24
N GLU A 14 5.47 -4.12 15.43
CA GLU A 14 4.45 -4.67 14.53
C GLU A 14 4.58 -4.05 13.13
N LEU A 15 4.45 -4.87 12.10
CA LEU A 15 4.45 -4.38 10.72
C LEU A 15 3.08 -3.82 10.35
N VAL A 16 3.09 -2.73 9.58
CA VAL A 16 1.90 -2.14 9.00
C VAL A 16 1.76 -2.55 7.54
N TYR A 17 0.53 -2.73 7.09
CA TYR A 17 0.23 -2.93 5.68
C TYR A 17 0.32 -1.59 4.97
N TRP A 18 1.27 -1.46 4.04
CA TRP A 18 1.43 -0.27 3.24
C TRP A 18 0.99 -0.55 1.81
N THR A 19 0.13 0.32 1.29
CA THR A 19 -0.35 0.28 -0.09
C THR A 19 -0.17 1.64 -0.72
N GLN A 20 0.38 1.67 -1.95
CA GLN A 20 0.49 2.87 -2.75
C GLN A 20 -0.40 2.76 -3.99
N PRO A 21 -1.66 3.22 -3.93
CA PRO A 21 -2.54 3.19 -5.07
C PRO A 21 -2.13 4.23 -6.12
N VAL A 22 -1.98 3.80 -7.38
CA VAL A 22 -1.82 4.70 -8.53
C VAL A 22 -3.19 5.00 -9.14
N GLN A 23 -3.52 6.29 -9.31
CA GLN A 23 -4.82 6.71 -9.85
C GLN A 23 -4.65 7.72 -10.99
N THR A 24 -5.41 7.54 -12.08
CA THR A 24 -5.52 8.55 -13.14
C THR A 24 -6.68 9.49 -12.85
N LEU A 25 -6.43 10.80 -12.65
CA LEU A 25 -7.47 11.81 -12.46
C LEU A 25 -7.61 12.71 -13.69
N VAL A 26 -8.84 12.91 -14.17
CA VAL A 26 -9.12 13.82 -15.30
C VAL A 26 -9.68 15.13 -14.77
N TYR A 27 -9.08 16.26 -15.13
CA TYR A 27 -9.54 17.60 -14.74
C TYR A 27 -9.98 18.41 -15.97
N ARG A 28 -10.99 19.26 -15.80
CA ARG A 28 -11.32 20.29 -16.78
C ARG A 28 -10.43 21.51 -16.59
N ILE A 29 -10.19 22.23 -17.68
CA ILE A 29 -9.66 23.59 -17.67
C ILE A 29 -10.82 24.57 -17.59
N ASN A 30 -10.74 25.54 -16.69
CA ASN A 30 -11.79 26.55 -16.52
C ASN A 30 -11.63 27.69 -17.55
N LYS A 31 -12.59 28.63 -17.56
CA LYS A 31 -12.58 29.77 -18.50
C LYS A 31 -11.37 30.71 -18.34
N SER A 32 -10.67 30.66 -17.20
CA SER A 32 -9.43 31.42 -16.98
C SER A 32 -8.15 30.62 -17.30
N GLY A 33 -8.29 29.47 -17.97
CA GLY A 33 -7.16 28.64 -18.38
C GLY A 33 -6.51 27.83 -17.26
N ARG A 34 -7.13 27.74 -16.08
CA ARG A 34 -6.59 27.02 -14.91
C ARG A 34 -7.25 25.65 -14.71
N LYS A 35 -6.52 24.72 -14.11
CA LYS A 35 -7.04 23.40 -13.68
C LYS A 35 -8.17 23.59 -12.65
N ALA A 36 -9.29 22.90 -12.84
CA ALA A 36 -10.37 22.89 -11.85
C ALA A 36 -9.93 22.24 -10.53
N LYS A 37 -10.52 22.68 -9.40
CA LYS A 37 -10.19 22.16 -8.06
C LYS A 37 -10.63 20.70 -7.86
N LYS A 38 -11.69 20.28 -8.54
CA LYS A 38 -12.25 18.92 -8.45
C LYS A 38 -12.04 18.18 -9.78
N PRO A 39 -11.77 16.86 -9.74
CA PRO A 39 -11.69 16.06 -10.94
C PRO A 39 -13.06 16.01 -11.63
N TYR A 40 -13.04 16.00 -12.96
CA TYR A 40 -14.20 15.80 -13.81
C TYR A 40 -14.60 14.33 -13.91
N ARG A 41 -13.63 13.41 -13.84
CA ARG A 41 -13.85 11.97 -13.67
C ARG A 41 -13.00 11.48 -12.51
N ASN A 42 -13.64 10.78 -11.56
CA ASN A 42 -12.94 10.09 -10.49
C ASN A 42 -12.01 9.04 -11.09
N GLY A 43 -10.85 8.87 -10.47
CA GLY A 43 -9.81 8.07 -11.07
C GLY A 43 -10.11 6.59 -11.08
N ILE A 44 -9.61 5.93 -12.12
CA ILE A 44 -9.50 4.48 -12.16
C ILE A 44 -8.19 4.14 -11.44
N LEU A 45 -8.24 3.19 -10.51
CA LEU A 45 -7.04 2.54 -9.96
C LEU A 45 -6.34 1.82 -11.11
N ILE A 46 -5.11 2.20 -11.39
CA ILE A 46 -4.31 1.57 -12.44
C ILE A 46 -3.63 0.32 -11.84
N GLU A 47 -3.48 -0.74 -12.61
CA GLU A 47 -2.59 -1.86 -12.26
C GLU A 47 -1.18 -1.32 -11.95
N GLY A 48 -0.56 -1.83 -10.89
CA GLY A 48 0.70 -1.31 -10.36
C GLY A 48 0.65 -0.76 -8.93
N CYS A 49 -0.42 -1.05 -8.18
CA CYS A 49 -0.39 -0.88 -6.72
C CYS A 49 0.77 -1.70 -6.14
N VAL A 50 1.66 -1.04 -5.41
CA VAL A 50 2.70 -1.71 -4.63
C VAL A 50 2.14 -1.92 -3.23
N ASP A 51 1.96 -3.18 -2.88
CA ASP A 51 1.58 -3.61 -1.54
C ASP A 51 2.80 -4.26 -0.88
N ARG A 52 3.08 -3.87 0.37
CA ARG A 52 4.18 -4.40 1.17
C ARG A 52 3.92 -4.23 2.66
N LEU A 53 4.65 -4.95 3.48
CA LEU A 53 4.68 -4.72 4.92
C LEU A 53 5.83 -3.78 5.28
N VAL A 54 5.57 -2.77 6.10
CA VAL A 54 6.56 -1.76 6.46
C VAL A 54 6.68 -1.66 7.99
N CYS A 55 7.89 -1.44 8.48
CA CYS A 55 8.14 -1.10 9.87
C CYS A 55 8.27 0.42 10.04
N ASP A 56 7.36 1.06 10.78
CA ASP A 56 7.40 2.51 11.03
C ASP A 56 8.61 2.97 11.87
N LYS A 57 9.34 2.04 12.49
CA LYS A 57 10.49 2.35 13.37
C LYS A 57 11.84 2.30 12.66
N CYS A 58 12.05 1.32 11.79
CA CYS A 58 13.33 1.11 11.10
C CYS A 58 13.22 1.16 9.58
N GLU A 59 12.02 1.45 9.07
CA GLU A 59 11.72 1.61 7.64
C GLU A 59 12.00 0.38 6.78
N SER A 60 12.31 -0.78 7.40
CA SER A 60 12.43 -2.06 6.72
C SER A 60 11.12 -2.45 6.04
N GLU A 61 11.26 -2.99 4.83
CA GLU A 61 10.15 -3.41 3.99
C GLU A 61 10.20 -4.92 3.75
N TYR A 62 9.03 -5.56 3.74
CA TYR A 62 8.88 -6.99 3.57
C TYR A 62 7.77 -7.32 2.58
N ASP A 63 7.93 -8.44 1.87
CA ASP A 63 6.87 -9.02 1.05
C ASP A 63 5.66 -9.42 1.89
N ILE A 64 4.49 -9.43 1.24
CA ILE A 64 3.25 -9.94 1.81
C ILE A 64 3.09 -11.39 1.39
N GLU A 65 3.01 -12.28 2.37
CA GLU A 65 2.62 -13.68 2.19
C GLU A 65 1.30 -13.95 2.93
N PHE A 66 0.74 -15.13 2.69
CA PHE A 66 -0.51 -15.56 3.33
C PHE A 66 -0.35 -16.95 3.93
N ASP A 67 -0.90 -17.13 5.13
CA ASP A 67 -1.00 -18.45 5.72
C ASP A 67 -2.14 -19.28 5.09
N GLU A 68 -2.30 -20.54 5.52
CA GLU A 68 -3.34 -21.47 5.02
C GLU A 68 -4.79 -20.97 5.21
N LYS A 69 -5.00 -19.91 6.00
CA LYS A 69 -6.30 -19.29 6.26
C LYS A 69 -6.44 -17.93 5.57
N SER A 70 -5.58 -17.65 4.59
CA SER A 70 -5.54 -16.37 3.86
C SER A 70 -5.31 -15.16 4.77
N ARG A 71 -4.59 -15.31 5.88
CA ARG A 71 -4.20 -14.21 6.77
C ARG A 71 -2.81 -13.72 6.40
N VAL A 72 -2.61 -12.41 6.41
CA VAL A 72 -1.33 -11.76 6.08
C VAL A 72 -0.23 -12.23 7.03
N ILE A 73 0.90 -12.65 6.49
CA ILE A 73 2.13 -12.95 7.24
C ILE A 73 3.30 -12.24 6.56
N ARG A 74 4.42 -12.12 7.29
CA ARG A 74 5.65 -11.52 6.77
C ARG A 74 6.36 -12.51 5.85
N GLY A 75 6.60 -12.10 4.61
CA GLY A 75 7.45 -12.82 3.66
C GLY A 75 8.93 -12.39 3.74
N GLY A 76 9.61 -12.47 2.60
CA GLY A 76 11.01 -12.05 2.43
C GLY A 76 11.24 -10.54 2.65
N VAL A 77 12.51 -10.15 2.71
CA VAL A 77 12.89 -8.73 2.65
C VAL A 77 12.59 -8.22 1.25
N TYR A 78 11.83 -7.14 1.17
CA TYR A 78 11.48 -6.53 -0.12
C TYR A 78 12.75 -5.93 -0.73
N SER A 79 13.11 -6.37 -1.94
CA SER A 79 14.26 -5.84 -2.70
C SER A 79 13.88 -5.67 -4.17
N TYR A 80 14.23 -4.52 -4.75
CA TYR A 80 13.96 -4.15 -6.14
C TYR A 80 14.91 -4.84 -7.12
#